data_AF-A0A1M5BQ26-F1
#
_entry.id   AF-A0A1M5BQ26-F1
#
_cell.length_a   1.000
_cell.length_b   1.000
_cell.length_c   1.000
_cell.angle_alpha   90.00
_cell.angle_beta   90.00
_cell.angle_gamma   90.00
#
_symmetry.space_group_name_H-M   'P 1'
#
loop_
_entity.id
_entity.type
_entity.pdbx_description
1 polymer ?
#
loop_
_entity_poly.entity_id
_entity_poly.type
_entity_poly.pdbx_seq_one_letter_code
_entity_poly.pdbx_strand_id
1 'polypeptide(L)'
;MHHTHRIALLEDKSHQLEKLELYLSQVPNIEIVLKSKNSDHFFEEIQKVHPEILVADLDLGNDSMTGMEVAQEIKIPVFLQALIRKNMWKILKI
;
A
#
# COMPACT_ATOMS: atom_id res chain seq x y z
N MET A 1 -20.11 18.54 7.86
CA MET A 1 -18.67 18.45 7.54
C MET A 1 -18.43 17.05 7.01
N HIS A 2 -17.80 16.90 5.85
CA HIS A 2 -17.42 15.58 5.35
C HIS A 2 -16.14 15.14 6.06
N HIS A 3 -16.13 13.92 6.58
CA HIS A 3 -14.97 13.32 7.24
C HIS A 3 -13.86 13.05 6.22
N THR A 4 -12.63 13.50 6.48
CA THR A 4 -11.47 13.23 5.63
C THR A 4 -10.75 12.00 6.14
N HIS A 5 -10.62 10.99 5.28
CA HIS A 5 -9.93 9.74 5.58
C HIS A 5 -8.42 9.89 5.40
N ARG A 6 -7.67 9.52 6.44
CA ARG A 6 -6.20 9.57 6.45
C ARG A 6 -5.64 8.24 5.95
N ILE A 7 -4.89 8.24 4.87
CA ILE A 7 -4.42 7.03 4.21
C ILE A 7 -2.89 6.96 4.24
N ALA A 8 -2.37 5.77 4.54
CA ALA A 8 -0.97 5.44 4.35
C ALA A 8 -0.78 4.52 3.13
N LEU A 9 0.31 4.72 2.40
CA LEU A 9 0.69 3.93 1.23
C LEU A 9 1.99 3.17 1.50
N LEU A 10 2.04 1.88 1.15
CA LEU A 10 3.23 1.05 1.22
C LEU A 10 3.45 0.31 -0.11
N GLU A 11 4.48 0.69 -0.85
CA GLU A 11 4.75 0.17 -2.20
C GLU A 11 6.24 0.33 -2.53
N ASP A 12 6.93 -0.77 -2.83
CA ASP A 12 8.38 -0.79 -3.05
C ASP A 12 8.80 -0.09 -4.35
N LYS A 13 7.93 -0.08 -5.37
CA LYS A 13 8.23 0.52 -6.67
C LYS A 13 7.76 1.97 -6.72
N SER A 14 8.71 2.91 -6.79
CA SER A 14 8.44 4.35 -6.86
C SER A 14 7.37 4.73 -7.89
N HIS A 15 7.43 4.15 -9.10
CA HIS A 15 6.48 4.47 -10.16
C HIS A 15 5.04 4.00 -9.84
N GLN A 16 4.89 2.88 -9.12
CA GLN A 16 3.58 2.41 -8.66
C GLN A 16 3.07 3.29 -7.53
N LEU A 17 3.95 3.66 -6.59
CA LEU A 17 3.62 4.53 -5.45
C LEU A 17 3.14 5.91 -5.92
N GLU A 18 3.85 6.53 -6.87
CA GLU A 18 3.45 7.80 -7.50
C GLU A 18 2.11 7.69 -8.23
N LYS A 19 1.89 6.58 -8.94
CA LYS A 19 0.61 6.32 -9.63
C LYS A 19 -0.55 6.18 -8.63
N LEU A 20 -0.31 5.53 -7.50
CA LEU A 20 -1.30 5.35 -6.44
C LEU A 20 -1.64 6.68 -5.77
N GLU A 21 -0.62 7.46 -5.45
CA GLU A 21 -0.79 8.81 -4.91
C GLU A 21 -1.61 9.68 -5.86
N LEU A 22 -1.26 9.71 -7.15
CA LEU A 22 -1.99 10.48 -8.14
C LEU A 22 -3.46 10.04 -8.21
N TYR A 23 -3.73 8.74 -8.24
CA TYR A 23 -5.09 8.21 -8.27
C TYR A 23 -5.90 8.60 -7.02
N LEU A 24 -5.33 8.41 -5.83
CA LEU A 24 -6.02 8.70 -4.56
C LEU A 24 -6.20 10.21 -4.32
N SER A 25 -5.29 11.05 -4.83
CA SER A 25 -5.42 12.51 -4.73
C SER A 25 -6.64 13.09 -5.46
N GLN A 26 -7.21 12.33 -6.41
CA GLN A 26 -8.41 12.71 -7.15
C GLN A 26 -9.69 12.34 -6.41
N VAL A 27 -9.60 11.54 -5.34
CA VAL A 27 -10.76 11.10 -4.57
C VAL A 27 -11.07 12.14 -3.50
N PRO A 28 -12.30 12.65 -3.41
CA PRO A 28 -12.67 13.63 -2.39
C PRO A 28 -12.59 13.01 -0.99
N ASN A 29 -12.29 13.85 0.01
CA ASN A 29 -12.21 13.46 1.42
C ASN A 29 -11.13 12.40 1.72
N ILE A 30 -10.03 12.40 0.98
CA ILE A 30 -8.84 11.59 1.28
C ILE A 30 -7.64 12.52 1.53
N GLU A 31 -6.85 12.18 2.53
CA GLU A 31 -5.55 12.78 2.81
C GLU A 31 -4.50 11.68 2.89
N ILE A 32 -3.48 11.73 2.03
CA ILE A 32 -2.35 10.80 2.09
C ILE A 32 -1.38 11.33 3.15
N VAL A 33 -1.29 10.64 4.29
CA VAL A 33 -0.50 11.07 5.46
C VAL A 33 0.85 10.37 5.58
N LEU A 34 1.05 9.27 4.85
CA LEU A 34 2.31 8.53 4.82
C LEU A 34 2.48 7.84 3.47
N LYS A 35 3.70 7.89 2.95
CA LYS A 35 4.15 7.10 1.80
C LYS A 35 5.45 6.41 2.20
N SER A 36 5.49 5.10 2.09
CA SER A 36 6.69 4.31 2.36
C SER A 36 6.96 3.33 1.24
N LYS A 37 8.24 3.02 1.08
CA LYS A 37 8.74 2.03 0.12
C LYS A 37 9.26 0.75 0.78
N ASN A 38 9.31 0.72 2.10
CA ASN A 38 9.70 -0.45 2.86
C ASN A 38 9.00 -0.46 4.23
N SER A 39 8.95 -1.63 4.86
CA SER A 39 8.29 -1.86 6.14
C SER A 39 9.01 -1.15 7.28
N ASP A 40 10.34 -1.08 7.28
CA ASP A 40 11.11 -0.45 8.35
C ASP A 40 10.73 1.03 8.51
N HIS A 41 10.85 1.82 7.44
CA HIS A 41 10.43 3.23 7.44
C HIS A 41 8.92 3.39 7.68
N PHE A 42 8.12 2.43 7.20
CA PHE A 42 6.67 2.47 7.43
C PHE A 42 6.33 2.36 8.93
N PHE A 43 6.93 1.40 9.65
CA PHE A 43 6.67 1.21 11.07
C PHE A 43 7.24 2.34 11.94
N GLU A 44 8.36 2.94 11.53
CA GLU A 44 8.92 4.12 12.21
C GLU A 44 7.97 5.33 12.14
N GLU A 45 7.29 5.53 11.01
CA GLU A 45 6.47 6.72 10.77
C GLU A 45 4.99 6.54 11.10
N ILE A 46 4.44 5.32 10.97
CA ILE A 46 2.99 5.10 11.12
C ILE A 46 2.46 5.50 12.50
N GLN A 47 3.28 5.33 13.54
CA GLN A 47 2.95 5.71 14.92
C GLN A 47 2.85 7.22 15.12
N LYS A 48 3.44 8.02 14.23
CA LYS A 48 3.40 9.50 14.30
C LYS A 48 2.17 10.03 13.57
N VAL A 49 1.84 9.41 12.45
CA VAL A 49 0.86 9.94 11.49
C VAL A 49 -0.54 9.33 11.59
N HIS A 50 -0.73 8.25 12.37
CA HIS A 50 -2.04 7.69 12.73
C HIS A 50 -3.04 7.58 11.54
N PRO A 51 -2.71 6.84 10.46
CA PRO A 51 -3.63 6.64 9.35
C PRO A 51 -4.84 5.80 9.76
N GLU A 52 -5.96 6.00 9.08
CA GLU A 52 -7.20 5.22 9.23
C GLU A 52 -7.22 3.99 8.31
N ILE A 53 -6.51 4.05 7.17
CA ILE A 53 -6.48 3.00 6.16
C ILE A 53 -5.03 2.83 5.66
N LEU A 54 -4.60 1.57 5.49
CA LEU A 54 -3.40 1.23 4.73
C LEU A 54 -3.78 0.74 3.33
N VAL A 55 -3.09 1.24 2.31
CA VAL A 55 -3.03 0.62 0.98
C VAL A 55 -1.61 0.08 0.78
N ALA A 56 -1.45 -1.23 0.63
CA ALA A 56 -0.15 -1.87 0.55
C ALA A 56 -0.03 -2.79 -0.67
N ASP A 57 1.13 -2.81 -1.32
CA ASP A 57 1.50 -3.89 -2.25
C ASP A 57 1.71 -5.19 -1.47
N LEU A 58 1.24 -6.32 -2.02
CA LEU A 58 1.51 -7.63 -1.45
C LEU A 58 2.99 -7.99 -1.54
N ASP A 59 3.63 -7.65 -2.66
CA ASP A 59 5.01 -8.01 -2.98
C ASP A 59 5.93 -6.80 -2.79
N LEU A 60 6.53 -6.69 -1.60
CA LEU A 60 7.49 -5.64 -1.27
C LEU A 60 8.93 -5.98 -1.69
N GLY A 61 9.12 -7.02 -2.52
CA GLY A 61 10.41 -7.34 -3.12
C GLY A 61 11.46 -7.79 -2.11
N ASN A 62 12.49 -6.96 -1.91
CA ASN A 62 13.64 -7.25 -1.03
C ASN A 62 13.43 -6.76 0.42
N ASP A 63 12.20 -6.45 0.79
CA ASP A 63 11.87 -5.94 2.11
C ASP A 63 11.94 -7.03 3.20
N SER A 64 12.02 -6.60 4.46
CA SER A 64 12.05 -7.52 5.61
C SER A 64 10.69 -8.21 5.83
N MET A 65 9.61 -7.62 5.30
CA MET A 65 8.25 -8.11 5.41
C MET A 65 7.51 -8.03 4.07
N THR A 66 6.58 -8.94 3.86
CA THR A 66 5.57 -8.86 2.80
C THR A 66 4.43 -7.93 3.19
N GLY A 67 3.64 -7.46 2.23
CA GLY A 67 2.45 -6.64 2.53
C GLY A 67 1.43 -7.35 3.40
N MET A 68 1.36 -8.69 3.31
CA MET A 68 0.49 -9.49 4.18
C MET A 68 0.97 -9.50 5.63
N GLU A 69 2.27 -9.68 5.86
CA GLU A 69 2.85 -9.65 7.22
C GLU A 69 2.66 -8.26 7.84
N VAL A 70 2.86 -7.18 7.07
CA VAL A 70 2.54 -5.82 7.53
C VAL A 70 1.06 -5.71 7.89
N ALA A 71 0.16 -6.23 7.06
CA ALA A 71 -1.29 -6.18 7.33
C ALA A 71 -1.71 -6.92 8.61
N GLN A 72 -0.98 -7.98 8.98
CA GLN A 72 -1.24 -8.73 10.21
C GLN A 72 -0.79 -7.99 11.48
N GLU A 73 0.28 -7.21 11.38
CA GLU A 73 0.82 -6.43 12.51
C GLU A 73 -0.02 -5.17 12.82
N ILE A 74 -0.70 -4.61 11.83
CA ILE A 74 -1.49 -3.38 12.02
C ILE A 74 -2.95 -3.65 12.36
N LYS A 75 -3.54 -2.74 13.14
CA LYS A 75 -4.94 -2.85 13.62
C LYS A 75 -5.91 -1.92 12.87
N ILE A 76 -5.57 -1.54 11.65
CA ILE A 76 -6.40 -0.69 10.79
C ILE A 76 -6.79 -1.46 9.51
N PRO A 77 -7.89 -1.09 8.85
CA PRO A 77 -8.25 -1.66 7.56
C PRO A 77 -7.12 -1.59 6.53
N VAL A 78 -6.89 -2.70 5.82
CA VAL A 78 -5.83 -2.83 4.81
C VAL A 78 -6.42 -3.22 3.47
N PHE A 79 -6.07 -2.47 2.42
CA PHE A 79 -6.29 -2.86 1.03
C PHE A 79 -4.98 -3.37 0.45
N LEU A 80 -4.97 -4.66 0.12
CA LEU A 80 -3.81 -5.32 -0.49
C LEU A 80 -3.91 -5.27 -2.01
N GLN A 81 -2.86 -4.76 -2.64
CA GLN A 81 -2.72 -4.76 -4.08
C GLN A 81 -2.00 -6.02 -4.53
N ALA A 82 -2.63 -6.78 -5.43
CA ALA A 82 -2.03 -7.96 -6.02
C ALA A 82 -1.69 -7.69 -7.49
N LEU A 83 -0.42 -7.77 -7.84
CA LEU A 83 -0.03 -7.78 -9.25
C LEU A 83 -0.35 -9.16 -9.86
N ILE A 84 -1.50 -9.29 -10.51
CA ILE A 84 -1.81 -10.51 -11.28
C ILE A 84 -0.97 -10.49 -12.56
N ARG A 85 0.16 -11.21 -12.56
CA ARG A 85 1.00 -11.37 -13.76
C ARG A 85 0.21 -12.12 -14.84
N LYS A 86 -0.06 -11.45 -15.97
CA LYS A 86 -0.77 -12.02 -17.16
C LYS A 86 -0.09 -13.24 -17.82
N ASN A 87 1.08 -13.67 -17.36
CA ASN A 87 1.85 -14.75 -17.99
C ASN A 87 1.39 -16.17 -17.64
N MET A 88 0.34 -16.34 -16.83
CA MET A 88 -0.22 -17.65 -16.49
C MET A 88 -0.94 -18.35 -17.68
N TRP A 89 -1.06 -17.69 -18.84
CA TRP A 89 -1.64 -18.25 -20.06
C TRP A 89 -0.67 -19.08 -20.93
N LYS A 90 0.63 -19.12 -20.60
CA LYS A 90 1.59 -19.97 -21.35
C LYS A 90 1.61 -21.44 -20.93
N ILE A 91 0.99 -21.81 -19.81
CA ILE A 91 0.98 -23.20 -19.29
C ILE A 91 -0.23 -24.01 -19.79
N LEU A 92 -1.22 -23.36 -20.42
CA LEU A 92 -2.40 -24.04 -21.02
C LEU A 92 -2.26 -24.29 -22.53
N LYS A 93 -1.05 -24.26 -23.09
CA LYS A 93 -0.75 -24.69 -24.46
C LYS A 93 0.11 -25.95 -24.47
N ILE A 94 -0.33 -26.98 -23.75
CA ILE A 94 0.11 -28.37 -23.92
C ILE A 94 -1.13 -29.20 -24.19
#